data_AF-A0A6V7TNU5-F1
#
_entry.id   AF-A0A6V7TNU5-F1
#
_cell.length_a   1.000
_cell.length_b   1.000
_cell.length_c   1.000
_cell.angle_alpha   90.00
_cell.angle_beta   90.00
_cell.angle_gamma   90.00
#
_symmetry.space_group_name_H-M   'P 1'
#
loop_
_entity.id
_entity.type
_entity.pdbx_description
1 polymer ?
#
loop_
_entity_poly.entity_id
_entity_poly.type
_entity_poly.pdbx_seq_one_letter_code
_entity_poly.pdbx_strand_id
1 'polypeptide(L)'
;MFRYAREYAKHQIDLRDDLSKISRLYESTINTDDLTQTIKNLSNLIRSSLDQFYFELCLVGIFSLVDSLAFNCFLIFNAKNTTPFFLWIFRSAMLLLQLSLIFAEKPGNDQLIYTTTSLFVSLCYFLLVFLFGTSIRIKFKYFISFLFSNFQFFGQLILGFLAFSNSFIIYESDVLQFSIQSLILIALIKQLNIYREFSIYRLSFNFKMFIFHIIVVFPSLLILKQFESCREEQVLCYTFIFTTEQLLPWSILASFVSTFFLLEDRWKALKITRFFVWPLLILLYLHWIFESMVMTMKGKPSTSQSVHNTINLFENLSQLLAKSIFSVTLVHFFAIKLFGDENLNKIDWLKSIYQMISLPLIMLIGAEYGWRTAFCLFLFPVADFFFQNDIKNWCWLMSLLAAYCFYATGNQRTLNSIPWRAAFVVLPGNFAFKWVPASFILTAMFFGQLLASLMAHMKEEETAPFYLILFLAIKVFGSVLASLLHHKHLMFYKVFAPKFVFDAVELLTCCAFNFIIYLLTTSF
;
A
#
# COMPACT_ATOMS: atom_id res chain seq x y z
N MET A 1 -0.32 34.13 -45.73
CA MET A 1 0.42 33.21 -44.83
C MET A 1 0.97 33.92 -43.60
N PHE A 2 1.87 34.92 -43.74
CA PHE A 2 2.42 35.66 -42.59
C PHE A 2 1.36 36.31 -41.67
N ARG A 3 0.31 36.93 -42.23
CA ARG A 3 -0.78 37.52 -41.43
C ARG A 3 -1.53 36.47 -40.59
N TYR A 4 -1.75 35.28 -41.15
CA TYR A 4 -2.32 34.14 -40.44
C TYR A 4 -1.38 33.63 -39.35
N ALA A 5 -0.09 33.49 -39.66
CA ALA A 5 0.92 33.04 -38.71
C ALA A 5 1.10 34.01 -37.53
N ARG A 6 0.98 35.32 -37.78
CA ARG A 6 1.07 36.38 -36.77
C ARG A 6 -0.14 36.41 -35.84
N GLU A 7 -1.34 36.12 -36.35
CA GLU A 7 -2.54 35.92 -35.50
C GLU A 7 -2.45 34.59 -34.72
N TYR A 8 -2.01 33.50 -35.34
CA TYR A 8 -1.82 32.20 -34.70
C TYR A 8 -0.80 32.27 -33.54
N ALA A 9 0.33 32.95 -33.74
CA ALA A 9 1.37 33.14 -32.72
C ALA A 9 0.97 34.06 -31.55
N LYS A 10 -0.12 34.84 -31.64
CA LYS A 10 -0.62 35.57 -30.45
C LYS A 10 -1.14 34.63 -29.37
N HIS A 11 -1.60 33.44 -29.76
CA HIS A 11 -2.22 32.47 -28.86
C HIS A 11 -1.26 31.34 -28.42
N GLN A 12 -0.07 31.22 -29.02
CA GLN A 12 0.96 30.26 -28.64
C GLN A 12 2.28 30.97 -28.31
N ILE A 13 2.61 31.01 -27.02
CA ILE A 13 3.75 31.77 -26.47
C ILE A 13 5.08 31.24 -27.01
N ASP A 14 5.22 29.92 -27.15
CA ASP A 14 6.46 29.24 -27.55
C ASP A 14 6.89 29.54 -28.99
N LEU A 15 5.95 29.89 -29.88
CA LEU A 15 6.21 30.17 -31.30
C LEU A 15 6.48 31.64 -31.61
N ARG A 16 6.26 32.52 -30.64
CA ARG A 16 6.31 33.97 -30.83
C ARG A 16 7.70 34.46 -31.20
N ASP A 17 8.73 33.92 -30.54
CA ASP A 17 10.11 34.37 -30.72
C ASP A 17 10.68 33.92 -32.07
N ASP A 18 10.44 32.67 -32.46
CA ASP A 18 10.94 32.14 -33.74
C ASP A 18 10.19 32.71 -34.93
N LEU A 19 8.88 32.96 -34.80
CA LEU A 19 8.12 33.68 -35.82
C LEU A 19 8.58 35.14 -35.98
N SER A 20 8.97 35.79 -34.87
CA SER A 20 9.49 37.16 -34.91
C SER A 20 10.83 37.25 -35.65
N LYS A 21 11.71 36.26 -35.48
CA LYS A 21 12.98 36.15 -36.21
C LYS A 21 12.75 35.94 -37.71
N ILE A 22 11.84 35.03 -38.08
CA ILE A 22 11.49 34.76 -39.49
C ILE A 22 10.80 35.97 -40.14
N SER A 23 9.93 36.69 -39.41
CA SER A 23 9.28 37.91 -39.89
C SER A 23 10.28 39.03 -40.16
N ARG A 24 11.29 39.21 -39.29
CA ARG A 24 12.37 40.19 -39.49
C ARG A 24 13.25 39.85 -40.70
N LEU A 25 13.55 38.57 -40.89
CA LEU A 25 14.32 38.09 -42.04
C LEU A 25 13.56 38.35 -43.36
N TYR A 26 12.27 38.03 -43.40
CA TYR A 26 11.40 38.30 -44.55
C TYR A 26 11.32 39.79 -44.90
N GLU A 27 11.19 40.67 -43.90
CA GLU A 27 11.16 42.13 -44.09
C GLU A 27 12.50 42.71 -44.57
N SER A 28 13.62 42.00 -44.37
CA SER A 28 14.97 42.43 -44.77
C SER A 28 15.45 41.90 -46.13
N THR A 29 14.81 40.88 -46.69
CA THR A 29 15.23 40.22 -47.94
C THR A 29 14.71 40.92 -49.20
N ILE A 30 15.61 41.21 -50.15
CA ILE A 30 15.30 41.88 -51.44
C ILE A 30 15.31 40.88 -52.62
N ASN A 31 16.00 39.73 -52.48
CA ASN A 31 16.14 38.71 -53.52
C ASN A 31 14.97 37.71 -53.54
N THR A 32 14.53 37.32 -54.74
CA THR A 32 13.39 36.41 -54.96
C THR A 32 13.66 34.97 -54.49
N ASP A 33 14.89 34.48 -54.60
CA ASP A 33 15.25 33.11 -54.21
C ASP A 33 15.28 32.95 -52.68
N ASP A 34 15.80 33.96 -51.97
CA ASP A 34 15.79 34.01 -50.50
C ASP A 34 14.37 34.19 -49.94
N LEU A 35 13.49 34.88 -50.68
CA LEU A 35 12.08 34.99 -50.34
C LEU A 35 11.39 33.62 -50.38
N THR A 36 11.74 32.80 -51.37
CA THR A 36 11.17 31.45 -51.54
C THR A 36 11.63 30.53 -50.39
N GLN A 37 12.89 30.66 -49.97
CA GLN A 37 13.45 29.91 -48.85
C GLN A 37 12.87 30.33 -47.49
N THR A 38 12.68 31.63 -47.26
CA THR A 38 12.04 32.14 -46.03
C THR A 38 10.57 31.75 -45.93
N ILE A 39 9.83 31.75 -47.05
CA ILE A 39 8.45 31.23 -47.10
C ILE A 39 8.43 29.72 -46.84
N LYS A 40 9.39 28.96 -47.36
CA LYS A 40 9.53 27.51 -47.09
C LYS A 40 9.82 27.24 -45.61
N ASN A 41 10.68 28.03 -44.99
CA ASN A 41 10.97 27.94 -43.56
C ASN A 41 9.77 28.30 -42.69
N LEU A 42 9.02 29.35 -43.05
CA LEU A 42 7.76 29.70 -42.39
C LEU A 42 6.74 28.55 -42.53
N SER A 43 6.60 27.99 -43.74
CA SER A 43 5.69 26.86 -43.97
C SER A 43 6.10 25.61 -43.18
N ASN A 44 7.39 25.35 -43.03
CA ASN A 44 7.90 24.22 -42.24
C ASN A 44 7.69 24.45 -40.74
N LEU A 45 7.86 25.68 -40.25
CA LEU A 45 7.63 26.03 -38.85
C LEU A 45 6.14 25.95 -38.50
N ILE A 46 5.25 26.46 -39.38
CA ILE A 46 3.80 26.32 -39.20
C ILE A 46 3.35 24.86 -39.32
N ARG A 47 3.93 24.07 -40.24
CA ARG A 47 3.65 22.63 -40.32
C ARG A 47 4.11 21.92 -39.05
N SER A 48 5.31 22.20 -38.58
CA SER A 48 5.83 21.67 -37.31
C SER A 48 4.96 22.04 -36.11
N SER A 49 4.40 23.25 -36.05
CA SER A 49 3.48 23.65 -34.99
C SER A 49 2.09 23.04 -35.14
N LEU A 50 1.62 22.82 -36.37
CA LEU A 50 0.35 22.12 -36.62
C LEU A 50 0.49 20.61 -36.35
N ASP A 51 1.68 20.04 -36.55
CA ASP A 51 2.04 18.67 -36.17
C ASP A 51 2.23 18.51 -34.64
N GLN A 52 2.19 19.59 -33.85
CA GLN A 52 2.04 19.50 -32.39
C GLN A 52 0.62 19.12 -31.97
N PHE A 53 -0.32 18.93 -32.92
CA PHE A 53 -1.49 18.10 -32.62
C PHE A 53 -0.92 16.74 -32.25
N TYR A 54 -0.85 16.44 -30.94
CA TYR A 54 -0.19 15.23 -30.42
C TYR A 54 -0.86 14.00 -31.03
N PHE A 55 -0.34 13.58 -32.19
CA PHE A 55 -0.90 12.52 -33.00
C PHE A 55 -1.01 11.24 -32.17
N GLU A 56 0.02 11.02 -31.36
CA GLU A 56 0.10 10.01 -30.32
C GLU A 56 -1.08 10.07 -29.31
N LEU A 57 -1.46 11.26 -28.85
CA LEU A 57 -2.61 11.46 -27.95
C LEU A 57 -3.94 11.17 -28.66
N CYS A 58 -4.08 11.58 -29.92
CA CYS A 58 -5.24 11.23 -30.74
C CYS A 58 -5.34 9.72 -30.96
N LEU A 59 -4.20 9.06 -31.14
CA LEU A 59 -4.09 7.61 -31.32
C LEU A 59 -4.49 6.85 -30.04
N VAL A 60 -4.08 7.34 -28.86
CA VAL A 60 -4.59 6.88 -27.56
C VAL A 60 -6.11 7.07 -27.46
N GLY A 61 -6.63 8.23 -27.88
CA GLY A 61 -8.06 8.51 -27.89
C GLY A 61 -8.86 7.55 -28.78
N ILE A 62 -8.36 7.28 -29.99
CA ILE A 62 -8.97 6.31 -30.93
C ILE A 62 -8.91 4.90 -30.34
N PHE A 63 -7.77 4.45 -29.83
CA PHE A 63 -7.68 3.13 -29.21
C PHE A 63 -8.59 3.00 -27.99
N SER A 64 -8.70 4.04 -27.16
CA SER A 64 -9.63 4.06 -26.02
C SER A 64 -11.08 3.92 -26.49
N LEU A 65 -11.46 4.64 -27.55
CA LEU A 65 -12.80 4.52 -28.14
C LEU A 65 -13.07 3.11 -28.66
N VAL A 66 -12.15 2.52 -29.44
CA VAL A 66 -12.30 1.15 -29.97
C VAL A 66 -12.34 0.13 -28.82
N ASP A 67 -11.49 0.30 -27.81
CA ASP A 67 -11.45 -0.56 -26.62
C ASP A 67 -12.73 -0.45 -25.78
N SER A 68 -13.34 0.74 -25.69
CA SER A 68 -14.64 0.93 -25.04
C SER A 68 -15.79 0.30 -25.82
N LEU A 69 -15.77 0.38 -27.16
CA LEU A 69 -16.76 -0.26 -28.02
C LEU A 69 -16.64 -1.79 -27.92
N ALA A 70 -15.42 -2.33 -27.99
CA ALA A 70 -15.16 -3.76 -27.83
C ALA A 70 -15.66 -4.29 -26.48
N PHE A 71 -15.46 -3.53 -25.40
CA PHE A 71 -15.98 -3.86 -24.07
C PHE A 71 -17.51 -3.84 -24.00
N ASN A 72 -18.15 -2.81 -24.55
CA ASN A 72 -19.61 -2.72 -24.57
C ASN A 72 -20.23 -3.82 -25.43
N CYS A 73 -19.62 -4.15 -26.57
CA CYS A 73 -20.00 -5.33 -27.35
C CYS A 73 -19.85 -6.61 -26.52
N PHE A 74 -18.73 -6.80 -25.82
CA PHE A 74 -18.53 -7.94 -24.92
C PHE A 74 -19.62 -8.01 -23.83
N LEU A 75 -19.99 -6.88 -23.23
CA LEU A 75 -21.07 -6.82 -22.24
C LEU A 75 -22.43 -7.21 -22.84
N ILE A 76 -22.77 -6.73 -24.03
CA ILE A 76 -24.02 -7.05 -24.71
C ILE A 76 -24.09 -8.55 -25.06
N PHE A 77 -22.99 -9.13 -25.57
CA PHE A 77 -22.95 -10.54 -25.98
C PHE A 77 -22.84 -11.53 -24.80
N ASN A 78 -22.28 -11.12 -23.66
CA ASN A 78 -22.11 -11.96 -22.47
C ASN A 78 -22.97 -11.52 -21.27
N ALA A 79 -23.99 -10.68 -21.48
CA ALA A 79 -24.80 -9.99 -20.46
C ALA A 79 -25.41 -10.87 -19.35
N LYS A 80 -25.45 -12.20 -19.53
CA LYS A 80 -25.99 -13.14 -18.54
C LYS A 80 -24.95 -13.81 -17.64
N ASN A 81 -23.66 -13.66 -17.90
CA ASN A 81 -22.59 -14.19 -17.05
C ASN A 81 -21.63 -13.09 -16.62
N THR A 82 -21.31 -13.13 -15.33
CA THR A 82 -20.32 -12.35 -14.59
C THR A 82 -19.14 -11.89 -15.46
N THR A 83 -18.83 -10.58 -15.46
CA THR A 83 -17.67 -9.99 -16.14
C THR A 83 -16.42 -10.05 -15.25
N PRO A 84 -15.28 -10.57 -15.75
CA PRO A 84 -14.15 -10.96 -14.90
C PRO A 84 -13.67 -9.79 -14.07
N PHE A 85 -13.47 -10.05 -12.79
CA PHE A 85 -13.15 -9.00 -11.84
C PHE A 85 -11.78 -8.34 -12.12
N PHE A 86 -10.81 -9.11 -12.64
CA PHE A 86 -9.58 -8.59 -13.23
C PHE A 86 -9.84 -7.52 -14.29
N LEU A 87 -10.88 -7.71 -15.11
CA LEU A 87 -11.25 -6.78 -16.16
C LEU A 87 -11.69 -5.45 -15.57
N TRP A 88 -12.40 -5.45 -14.45
CA TRP A 88 -12.78 -4.22 -13.75
C TRP A 88 -11.57 -3.51 -13.13
N ILE A 89 -10.65 -4.25 -12.48
CA ILE A 89 -9.40 -3.68 -11.95
C ILE A 89 -8.60 -3.07 -13.09
N PHE A 90 -8.35 -3.86 -14.14
CA PHE A 90 -7.61 -3.43 -15.32
C PHE A 90 -8.27 -2.20 -15.96
N ARG A 91 -9.60 -2.17 -16.08
CA ARG A 91 -10.33 -1.01 -16.63
C ARG A 91 -10.26 0.22 -15.74
N SER A 92 -10.32 0.07 -14.42
CA SER A 92 -10.11 1.20 -13.50
C SER A 92 -8.69 1.75 -13.60
N ALA A 93 -7.68 0.89 -13.74
CA ALA A 93 -6.30 1.29 -13.98
C ALA A 93 -6.15 2.04 -15.31
N MET A 94 -6.75 1.50 -16.38
CA MET A 94 -6.78 2.15 -17.70
C MET A 94 -7.43 3.52 -17.67
N LEU A 95 -8.55 3.66 -16.97
CA LEU A 95 -9.26 4.94 -16.84
C LEU A 95 -8.40 5.96 -16.09
N LEU A 96 -7.78 5.57 -14.97
CA LEU A 96 -6.89 6.46 -14.21
C LEU A 96 -5.67 6.88 -15.03
N LEU A 97 -5.10 5.94 -15.80
CA LEU A 97 -3.98 6.22 -16.69
C LEU A 97 -4.37 7.19 -17.81
N GLN A 98 -5.56 7.02 -18.39
CA GLN A 98 -6.11 7.94 -19.39
C GLN A 98 -6.41 9.33 -18.81
N LEU A 99 -6.99 9.40 -17.61
CA LEU A 99 -7.21 10.68 -16.91
C LEU A 99 -5.88 11.37 -16.62
N SER A 100 -4.84 10.63 -16.24
CA SER A 100 -3.52 11.19 -15.98
C SER A 100 -2.91 11.85 -17.23
N LEU A 101 -3.13 11.27 -18.43
CA LEU A 101 -2.72 11.89 -19.70
C LEU A 101 -3.55 13.13 -20.05
N ILE A 102 -4.84 13.14 -19.73
CA ILE A 102 -5.72 14.29 -20.02
C ILE A 102 -5.36 15.50 -19.14
N PHE A 103 -4.96 15.25 -17.89
CA PHE A 103 -4.59 16.32 -16.95
C PHE A 103 -3.10 16.69 -16.99
N ALA A 104 -2.28 16.04 -17.83
CA ALA A 104 -0.88 16.37 -17.98
C ALA A 104 -0.69 17.63 -18.86
N GLU A 105 -0.01 18.66 -18.34
CA GLU A 105 0.34 19.87 -19.12
C GLU A 105 1.26 19.57 -20.31
N LYS A 106 2.13 18.56 -20.18
CA LYS A 106 2.90 17.94 -21.27
C LYS A 106 2.99 16.43 -21.02
N PRO A 107 2.34 15.57 -21.83
CA PRO A 107 2.43 14.13 -21.65
C PRO A 107 3.86 13.67 -21.97
N GLY A 108 4.49 12.97 -21.03
CA GLY A 108 5.80 12.35 -21.28
C GLY A 108 5.67 11.16 -22.24
N ASN A 109 6.65 10.94 -23.11
CA ASN A 109 6.66 9.81 -24.06
C ASN A 109 6.41 8.47 -23.35
N ASP A 110 6.94 8.27 -22.15
CA ASP A 110 6.76 7.05 -21.36
C ASP A 110 5.29 6.82 -20.98
N GLN A 111 4.57 7.85 -20.51
CA GLN A 111 3.15 7.75 -20.14
C GLN A 111 2.30 7.35 -21.36
N LEU A 112 2.68 7.88 -22.51
CA LEU A 112 1.98 7.64 -23.77
C LEU A 112 2.23 6.19 -24.27
N ILE A 113 3.47 5.70 -24.17
CA ILE A 113 3.82 4.31 -24.45
C ILE A 113 3.09 3.35 -23.50
N TYR A 114 3.06 3.63 -22.20
CA TYR A 114 2.35 2.77 -21.23
C TYR A 114 0.84 2.72 -21.50
N THR A 115 0.23 3.85 -21.90
CA THR A 115 -1.22 3.88 -22.15
C THR A 115 -1.59 3.21 -23.47
N THR A 116 -0.79 3.38 -24.51
CA THR A 116 -1.01 2.72 -25.81
C THR A 116 -0.82 1.20 -25.72
N THR A 117 0.25 0.75 -25.08
CA THR A 117 0.52 -0.70 -24.91
C THR A 117 -0.53 -1.39 -24.07
N SER A 118 -1.00 -0.77 -22.98
CA SER A 118 -2.05 -1.32 -22.14
C SER A 118 -3.42 -1.34 -22.84
N LEU A 119 -3.77 -0.31 -23.63
CA LEU A 119 -4.94 -0.33 -24.51
C LEU A 119 -4.87 -1.46 -25.54
N PHE A 120 -3.70 -1.69 -26.13
CA PHE A 120 -3.50 -2.76 -27.10
C PHE A 120 -3.69 -4.15 -26.48
N VAL A 121 -3.13 -4.39 -25.29
CA VAL A 121 -3.33 -5.64 -24.52
C VAL A 121 -4.81 -5.86 -24.21
N SER A 122 -5.52 -4.79 -23.82
CA SER A 122 -6.98 -4.82 -23.61
C SER A 122 -7.71 -5.30 -24.85
N LEU A 123 -7.45 -4.67 -26.00
CA LEU A 123 -8.07 -4.99 -27.28
C LEU A 123 -7.79 -6.43 -27.73
N CYS A 124 -6.53 -6.89 -27.59
CA CYS A 124 -6.16 -8.27 -27.87
C CYS A 124 -6.93 -9.27 -27.00
N TYR A 125 -7.13 -8.97 -25.71
CA TYR A 125 -7.94 -9.80 -24.84
C TYR A 125 -9.40 -9.90 -25.33
N PHE A 126 -10.04 -8.78 -25.69
CA PHE A 126 -11.42 -8.82 -26.19
C PHE A 126 -11.55 -9.54 -27.54
N LEU A 127 -10.57 -9.37 -28.44
CA LEU A 127 -10.52 -10.10 -29.70
C LEU A 127 -10.36 -11.61 -29.47
N LEU A 128 -9.48 -12.02 -28.57
CA LEU A 128 -9.32 -13.43 -28.20
C LEU A 128 -10.61 -14.00 -27.60
N VAL A 129 -11.24 -13.28 -26.67
CA VAL A 129 -12.50 -13.70 -26.05
C VAL A 129 -13.64 -13.76 -27.07
N PHE A 130 -13.68 -12.85 -28.04
CA PHE A 130 -14.68 -12.85 -29.11
C PHE A 130 -14.47 -14.02 -30.09
N LEU A 131 -13.22 -14.28 -30.52
CA LEU A 131 -12.87 -15.35 -31.46
C LEU A 131 -13.04 -16.75 -30.85
N PHE A 132 -12.65 -16.94 -29.59
CA PHE A 132 -12.73 -18.23 -28.90
C PHE A 132 -14.04 -18.44 -28.13
N GLY A 133 -14.79 -17.37 -27.86
CA GLY A 133 -16.01 -17.41 -27.04
C GLY A 133 -17.21 -18.09 -27.69
N THR A 134 -17.25 -18.24 -29.01
CA THR A 134 -18.35 -18.91 -29.72
C THR A 134 -18.19 -20.44 -29.74
N SER A 135 -16.96 -20.96 -29.78
CA SER A 135 -16.69 -22.41 -29.88
C SER A 135 -16.56 -23.14 -28.52
N ILE A 136 -16.38 -22.43 -27.39
CA ILE A 136 -16.07 -23.04 -26.07
C ILE A 136 -17.18 -22.77 -25.02
N ARG A 137 -18.39 -22.37 -25.43
CA ARG A 137 -19.43 -21.81 -24.54
C ARG A 137 -19.84 -22.66 -23.33
N ILE A 138 -19.77 -24.00 -23.41
CA ILE A 138 -20.26 -24.89 -22.34
C ILE A 138 -19.18 -25.19 -21.28
N LYS A 139 -17.94 -25.51 -21.70
CA LYS A 139 -16.82 -25.69 -20.74
C LYS A 139 -16.32 -24.35 -20.19
N PHE A 140 -16.40 -23.28 -20.98
CA PHE A 140 -15.95 -21.95 -20.55
C PHE A 140 -16.89 -21.31 -19.52
N LYS A 141 -18.20 -21.61 -19.49
CA LYS A 141 -19.10 -21.12 -18.43
C LYS A 141 -18.70 -21.66 -17.05
N TYR A 142 -18.38 -22.96 -16.97
CA TYR A 142 -17.87 -23.56 -15.74
C TYR A 142 -16.46 -23.07 -15.40
N PHE A 143 -15.58 -22.95 -16.39
CA PHE A 143 -14.24 -22.40 -16.19
C PHE A 143 -14.26 -20.94 -15.73
N ILE A 144 -15.15 -20.11 -16.29
CA ILE A 144 -15.34 -18.72 -15.91
C ILE A 144 -15.97 -18.64 -14.51
N SER A 145 -17.03 -19.39 -14.22
CA SER A 145 -17.60 -19.48 -12.87
C SER A 145 -16.58 -19.95 -11.83
N PHE A 146 -15.68 -20.87 -12.21
CA PHE A 146 -14.56 -21.33 -11.39
C PHE A 146 -13.50 -20.24 -11.19
N LEU A 147 -13.12 -19.53 -12.25
CA LEU A 147 -12.24 -18.35 -12.20
C LEU A 147 -12.82 -17.26 -11.30
N PHE A 148 -14.13 -17.04 -11.30
CA PHE A 148 -14.80 -16.08 -10.42
C PHE A 148 -14.80 -16.51 -8.96
N SER A 149 -15.13 -17.76 -8.69
CA SER A 149 -15.16 -18.30 -7.33
C SER A 149 -13.78 -18.32 -6.67
N ASN A 150 -12.71 -18.35 -7.48
CA ASN A 150 -11.32 -18.44 -7.05
C ASN A 150 -10.47 -17.25 -7.52
N PHE A 151 -11.09 -16.11 -7.81
CA PHE A 151 -10.41 -14.95 -8.37
C PHE A 151 -9.18 -14.52 -7.53
N GLN A 152 -9.30 -14.60 -6.20
CA GLN A 152 -8.24 -14.22 -5.27
C GLN A 152 -6.96 -15.05 -5.50
N PHE A 153 -7.13 -16.34 -5.82
CA PHE A 153 -6.02 -17.23 -6.13
C PHE A 153 -5.31 -16.82 -7.42
N PHE A 154 -6.06 -16.46 -8.45
CA PHE A 154 -5.48 -15.98 -9.71
C PHE A 154 -4.80 -14.63 -9.53
N GLY A 155 -5.41 -13.71 -8.78
CA GLY A 155 -4.79 -12.42 -8.43
C GLY A 155 -3.48 -12.61 -7.68
N GLN A 156 -3.46 -13.51 -6.69
CA GLN A 156 -2.25 -13.82 -5.93
C GLN A 156 -1.19 -14.55 -6.78
N LEU A 157 -1.59 -15.44 -7.69
CA LEU A 157 -0.68 -16.08 -8.64
C LEU A 157 -0.03 -15.04 -9.57
N ILE A 158 -0.81 -14.10 -10.09
CA ILE A 158 -0.29 -12.99 -10.91
C ILE A 158 0.74 -12.20 -10.10
N LEU A 159 0.42 -11.81 -8.86
CA LEU A 159 1.39 -11.13 -7.98
C LEU A 159 2.66 -11.97 -7.75
N GLY A 160 2.53 -13.29 -7.61
CA GLY A 160 3.66 -14.21 -7.57
C GLY A 160 4.48 -14.19 -8.86
N PHE A 161 3.85 -14.16 -10.03
CA PHE A 161 4.53 -14.05 -11.33
C PHE A 161 5.11 -12.66 -11.62
N LEU A 162 4.64 -11.60 -10.96
CA LEU A 162 5.27 -10.29 -11.09
C LEU A 162 6.66 -10.26 -10.45
N ALA A 163 6.96 -11.17 -9.51
CA ALA A 163 8.28 -11.29 -8.90
C ALA A 163 9.41 -11.59 -9.90
N PHE A 164 9.11 -12.01 -11.13
CA PHE A 164 10.12 -12.20 -12.18
C PHE A 164 10.62 -10.88 -12.79
N SER A 165 9.91 -9.77 -12.58
CA SER A 165 10.25 -8.45 -13.09
C SER A 165 11.07 -7.65 -12.08
N ASN A 166 12.22 -7.12 -12.51
CA ASN A 166 13.04 -6.22 -11.69
C ASN A 166 12.25 -4.98 -11.25
N SER A 167 11.46 -4.40 -12.17
CA SER A 167 10.64 -3.22 -11.89
C SER A 167 9.60 -3.50 -10.81
N PHE A 168 9.00 -4.68 -10.80
CA PHE A 168 8.07 -5.06 -9.74
C PHE A 168 8.77 -5.13 -8.39
N ILE A 169 9.95 -5.76 -8.29
CA ILE A 169 10.65 -5.87 -7.00
C ILE A 169 11.06 -4.49 -6.47
N ILE A 170 11.38 -3.55 -7.36
CA ILE A 170 11.74 -2.17 -7.01
C ILE A 170 10.51 -1.37 -6.57
N TYR A 171 9.37 -1.50 -7.26
CA TYR A 171 8.13 -0.74 -7.00
C TYR A 171 7.05 -1.59 -6.31
N GLU A 172 7.42 -2.61 -5.55
CA GLU A 172 6.46 -3.57 -4.98
C GLU A 172 5.49 -2.89 -4.01
N SER A 173 5.96 -1.93 -3.22
CA SER A 173 5.10 -1.18 -2.30
C SER A 173 3.99 -0.44 -3.04
N ASP A 174 4.32 0.22 -4.15
CA ASP A 174 3.36 0.91 -5.02
C ASP A 174 2.33 -0.06 -5.62
N VAL A 175 2.79 -1.22 -6.09
CA VAL A 175 1.89 -2.24 -6.68
C VAL A 175 0.97 -2.83 -5.61
N LEU A 176 1.47 -3.07 -4.40
CA LEU A 176 0.66 -3.55 -3.27
C LEU A 176 -0.36 -2.49 -2.85
N GLN A 177 0.06 -1.23 -2.70
CA GLN A 177 -0.83 -0.12 -2.36
C GLN A 177 -1.96 0.03 -3.40
N PHE A 178 -1.60 0.03 -4.69
CA PHE A 178 -2.57 0.09 -5.78
C PHE A 178 -3.54 -1.10 -5.74
N SER A 179 -3.04 -2.31 -5.47
CA SER A 179 -3.86 -3.52 -5.37
C SER A 179 -4.86 -3.43 -4.21
N ILE A 180 -4.42 -2.97 -3.04
CA ILE A 180 -5.28 -2.76 -1.86
C ILE A 180 -6.35 -1.71 -2.15
N GLN A 181 -5.96 -0.55 -2.69
CA GLN A 181 -6.88 0.53 -3.04
C GLN A 181 -7.95 0.07 -4.05
N SER A 182 -7.53 -0.69 -5.06
CA SER A 182 -8.43 -1.26 -6.06
C SER A 182 -9.44 -2.23 -5.42
N LEU A 183 -8.99 -3.10 -4.51
CA LEU A 183 -9.88 -4.05 -3.83
C LEU A 183 -10.89 -3.35 -2.94
N ILE A 184 -10.46 -2.34 -2.20
CA ILE A 184 -11.34 -1.53 -1.35
C ILE A 184 -12.36 -0.77 -2.20
N LEU A 185 -11.93 -0.15 -3.30
CA LEU A 185 -12.82 0.55 -4.23
C LEU A 185 -13.88 -0.39 -4.80
N ILE A 186 -13.49 -1.60 -5.16
CA ILE A 186 -14.43 -2.60 -5.63
C ILE A 186 -15.41 -2.98 -4.53
N ALA A 187 -14.90 -3.25 -3.32
CA ALA A 187 -15.75 -3.66 -2.21
C ALA A 187 -16.82 -2.62 -1.96
N LEU A 188 -16.43 -1.34 -2.02
CA LEU A 188 -17.33 -0.19 -1.96
C LEU A 188 -18.37 -0.22 -3.08
N ILE A 189 -17.97 -0.41 -4.35
CA ILE A 189 -18.91 -0.48 -5.48
C ILE A 189 -19.88 -1.65 -5.35
N LYS A 190 -19.40 -2.83 -4.92
CA LYS A 190 -20.23 -4.02 -4.71
C LYS A 190 -21.25 -3.78 -3.61
N GLN A 191 -20.84 -3.17 -2.49
CA GLN A 191 -21.77 -2.78 -1.43
C GLN A 191 -22.82 -1.80 -1.96
N LEU A 192 -22.43 -0.75 -2.68
CA LEU A 192 -23.38 0.21 -3.26
C LEU A 192 -24.40 -0.44 -4.21
N ASN A 193 -23.98 -1.40 -5.05
CA ASN A 193 -24.86 -2.09 -5.98
C ASN A 193 -25.90 -3.00 -5.28
N ILE A 194 -25.50 -3.71 -4.22
CA ILE A 194 -26.41 -4.56 -3.44
C ILE A 194 -27.52 -3.73 -2.78
N TYR A 195 -27.24 -2.48 -2.39
CA TYR A 195 -28.21 -1.62 -1.72
C TYR A 195 -29.10 -0.78 -2.65
N ARG A 196 -28.92 -0.88 -3.97
CA ARG A 196 -29.81 -0.23 -4.96
C ARG A 196 -31.24 -0.81 -4.94
N GLU A 197 -31.42 -2.01 -4.37
CA GLU A 197 -32.73 -2.67 -4.23
C GLU A 197 -33.44 -2.44 -2.87
N PHE A 198 -32.81 -1.78 -1.89
CA PHE A 198 -33.39 -1.59 -0.55
C PHE A 198 -33.49 -0.11 -0.11
N SER A 199 -34.54 0.17 0.67
CA SER A 199 -35.11 1.50 0.92
C SER A 199 -34.17 2.62 1.40
N ILE A 200 -34.54 3.85 1.01
CA ILE A 200 -33.84 5.14 1.17
C ILE A 200 -33.38 5.45 2.62
N TYR A 201 -34.05 4.92 3.65
CA TYR A 201 -33.72 5.22 5.05
C TYR A 201 -32.46 4.50 5.58
N ARG A 202 -32.12 3.32 5.04
CA ARG A 202 -30.90 2.58 5.44
C ARG A 202 -29.63 3.11 4.73
N LEU A 203 -29.81 3.94 3.71
CA LEU A 203 -28.74 4.54 2.91
C LEU A 203 -27.94 5.60 3.71
N SER A 204 -28.55 6.30 4.68
CA SER A 204 -27.91 7.45 5.36
C SER A 204 -26.75 7.07 6.30
N PHE A 205 -26.84 5.92 6.99
CA PHE A 205 -25.78 5.43 7.87
C PHE A 205 -24.59 4.88 7.06
N ASN A 206 -24.88 4.10 6.02
CA ASN A 206 -23.85 3.51 5.16
C ASN A 206 -23.19 4.53 4.23
N PHE A 207 -23.88 5.61 3.86
CA PHE A 207 -23.29 6.71 3.08
C PHE A 207 -22.31 7.56 3.92
N LYS A 208 -22.60 7.78 5.21
CA LYS A 208 -21.63 8.41 6.13
C LYS A 208 -20.38 7.55 6.31
N MET A 209 -20.54 6.23 6.39
CA MET A 209 -19.41 5.30 6.40
C MET A 209 -18.67 5.30 5.06
N PHE A 210 -19.37 5.31 3.93
CA PHE A 210 -18.78 5.42 2.60
C PHE A 210 -17.89 6.68 2.46
N ILE A 211 -18.40 7.83 2.89
CA ILE A 211 -17.65 9.10 2.93
C ILE A 211 -16.45 8.99 3.87
N PHE A 212 -16.63 8.45 5.08
CA PHE A 212 -15.53 8.24 6.02
C PHE A 212 -14.41 7.41 5.41
N HIS A 213 -14.70 6.37 4.61
CA HIS A 213 -13.65 5.51 4.07
C HIS A 213 -12.93 6.12 2.86
N ILE A 214 -13.61 6.86 1.99
CA ILE A 214 -12.93 7.63 0.92
C ILE A 214 -12.08 8.74 1.52
N ILE A 215 -12.54 9.39 2.59
CA ILE A 215 -11.83 10.50 3.23
C ILE A 215 -10.73 10.02 4.19
N VAL A 216 -10.80 8.80 4.73
CA VAL A 216 -9.84 8.32 5.73
C VAL A 216 -8.92 7.22 5.20
N VAL A 217 -9.43 6.21 4.47
CA VAL A 217 -8.60 5.06 4.05
C VAL A 217 -7.69 5.41 2.88
N PHE A 218 -8.21 6.08 1.85
CA PHE A 218 -7.39 6.50 0.71
C PHE A 218 -6.31 7.51 1.14
N PRO A 219 -6.64 8.56 1.91
CA PRO A 219 -5.63 9.46 2.45
C PRO A 219 -4.67 8.79 3.42
N SER A 220 -5.10 7.86 4.28
CA SER A 220 -4.16 7.16 5.17
C SER A 220 -3.17 6.27 4.41
N LEU A 221 -3.61 5.54 3.37
CA LEU A 221 -2.69 4.80 2.49
C LEU A 221 -1.73 5.74 1.76
N LEU A 222 -2.20 6.93 1.35
CA LEU A 222 -1.37 7.91 0.64
C LEU A 222 -0.36 8.60 1.57
N ILE A 223 -0.78 8.87 2.81
CA ILE A 223 0.08 9.36 3.90
C ILE A 223 1.13 8.29 4.23
N LEU A 224 0.75 7.02 4.33
CA LEU A 224 1.69 5.92 4.59
C LEU A 224 2.81 5.82 3.55
N LYS A 225 2.52 6.11 2.29
CA LYS A 225 3.53 6.15 1.22
C LYS A 225 4.63 7.17 1.47
N GLN A 226 4.32 8.30 2.12
CA GLN A 226 5.33 9.32 2.45
C GLN A 226 6.39 8.81 3.44
N PHE A 227 6.11 7.67 4.08
CA PHE A 227 6.93 7.11 5.16
C PHE A 227 7.71 5.88 4.74
N GLU A 228 7.50 5.43 3.50
CA GLU A 228 8.27 4.35 2.90
C GLU A 228 9.73 4.80 2.74
N SER A 229 10.65 3.89 3.07
CA SER A 229 12.07 4.17 2.87
C SER A 229 12.42 3.91 1.41
N CYS A 230 13.12 4.86 0.80
CA CYS A 230 13.55 4.78 -0.59
C CYS A 230 14.64 3.73 -0.80
N ARG A 231 14.47 2.87 -1.80
CA ARG A 231 15.57 2.02 -2.26
C ARG A 231 16.53 2.79 -3.14
N GLU A 232 17.79 2.39 -3.15
CA GLU A 232 18.81 2.96 -4.04
C GLU A 232 18.42 2.85 -5.52
N GLU A 233 17.70 1.79 -5.91
CA GLU A 233 17.28 1.56 -7.29
C GLU A 233 16.00 2.32 -7.68
N GLN A 234 15.30 2.94 -6.74
CA GLN A 234 14.05 3.66 -7.02
C GLN A 234 14.33 5.04 -7.60
N VAL A 235 13.80 5.30 -8.79
CA VAL A 235 13.85 6.61 -9.44
C VAL A 235 12.77 7.52 -8.85
N LEU A 236 13.10 8.80 -8.62
CA LEU A 236 12.20 9.84 -8.09
C LEU A 236 11.64 9.54 -6.68
N CYS A 237 12.38 8.78 -5.86
CA CYS A 237 12.03 8.58 -4.47
C CYS A 237 12.66 9.65 -3.60
N TYR A 238 11.82 10.47 -2.97
CA TYR A 238 12.25 11.48 -2.02
C TYR A 238 11.86 11.03 -0.62
N THR A 239 12.84 10.82 0.26
CA THR A 239 12.58 10.69 1.68
C THR A 239 12.15 12.06 2.20
N PHE A 240 10.85 12.35 2.19
CA PHE A 240 10.31 13.51 2.88
C PHE A 240 10.44 13.26 4.39
N ILE A 241 11.59 13.64 4.92
CA ILE A 241 11.82 13.69 6.35
C ILE A 241 11.04 14.91 6.82
N PHE A 242 9.88 14.69 7.45
CA PHE A 242 9.38 15.66 8.42
C PHE A 242 10.59 16.07 9.27
N THR A 243 10.90 17.35 9.35
CA THR A 243 12.03 17.79 10.18
C THR A 243 11.84 17.23 11.60
N THR A 244 12.93 16.89 12.29
CA THR A 244 12.90 16.27 13.63
C THR A 244 11.99 17.01 14.63
N GLU A 245 11.77 18.31 14.41
CA GLU A 245 10.89 19.17 15.21
C GLU A 245 9.38 18.95 14.93
N GLN A 246 9.01 18.54 13.72
CA GLN A 246 7.62 18.26 13.34
C GLN A 246 7.21 16.81 13.66
N LEU A 247 8.14 15.89 13.93
CA LEU A 247 7.81 14.48 14.18
C LEU A 247 7.04 14.24 15.49
N LEU A 248 7.35 15.00 16.54
CA LEU A 248 6.78 14.76 17.87
C LEU A 248 5.26 14.97 17.91
N PRO A 249 4.68 16.10 17.46
CA PRO A 249 3.24 16.32 17.52
C PRO A 249 2.44 15.31 16.71
N TRP A 250 2.94 14.92 15.53
CA TRP A 250 2.30 13.91 14.68
C TRP A 250 2.37 12.52 15.30
N SER A 251 3.47 12.18 15.98
CA SER A 251 3.57 10.89 16.68
C SER A 251 2.57 10.77 17.82
N ILE A 252 2.43 11.84 18.62
CA ILE A 252 1.48 11.94 19.72
C ILE A 252 0.05 11.88 19.18
N LEU A 253 -0.25 12.64 18.12
CA LEU A 253 -1.58 12.66 17.51
C LEU A 253 -1.95 11.30 16.89
N ALA A 254 -1.05 10.67 16.14
CA ALA A 254 -1.30 9.38 15.51
C ALA A 254 -1.47 8.26 16.54
N SER A 255 -0.71 8.27 17.63
CA SER A 255 -0.94 7.37 18.75
C SER A 255 -2.25 7.67 19.44
N PHE A 256 -2.59 8.94 19.65
CA PHE A 256 -3.87 9.31 20.25
C PHE A 256 -5.03 8.82 19.39
N VAL A 257 -4.97 9.00 18.07
CA VAL A 257 -5.99 8.51 17.13
C VAL A 257 -6.04 6.99 17.11
N SER A 258 -4.89 6.30 17.02
CA SER A 258 -4.85 4.84 16.99
C SER A 258 -5.34 4.23 18.30
N THR A 259 -4.88 4.74 19.44
CA THR A 259 -5.34 4.29 20.77
C THR A 259 -6.79 4.67 21.03
N PHE A 260 -7.24 5.83 20.57
CA PHE A 260 -8.64 6.23 20.67
C PHE A 260 -9.54 5.31 19.84
N PHE A 261 -9.15 4.95 18.62
CA PHE A 261 -9.90 4.00 17.78
C PHE A 261 -9.88 2.57 18.33
N LEU A 262 -8.73 2.10 18.82
CA LEU A 262 -8.61 0.82 19.52
C LEU A 262 -9.46 0.79 20.79
N LEU A 263 -9.63 1.94 21.42
CA LEU A 263 -10.55 2.13 22.53
C LEU A 263 -12.01 2.26 22.06
N GLU A 264 -12.31 2.95 20.95
CA GLU A 264 -13.64 3.33 20.41
C GLU A 264 -14.57 2.15 20.10
N ASP A 265 -14.03 0.94 20.02
CA ASP A 265 -14.76 -0.31 20.30
C ASP A 265 -15.31 -0.38 21.78
N ARG A 266 -15.49 0.78 22.43
CA ARG A 266 -15.71 1.17 23.84
C ARG A 266 -16.87 0.47 24.52
N TRP A 267 -17.72 -0.23 23.79
CA TRP A 267 -18.96 -0.77 24.32
C TRP A 267 -18.97 -2.29 24.47
N LYS A 268 -17.94 -3.00 23.97
CA LYS A 268 -17.86 -4.47 24.06
C LYS A 268 -16.59 -5.02 24.73
N ALA A 269 -15.54 -4.21 24.92
CA ALA A 269 -14.32 -4.68 25.59
C ALA A 269 -14.56 -4.98 27.08
N LEU A 270 -13.94 -6.06 27.57
CA LEU A 270 -14.00 -6.52 28.96
C LEU A 270 -13.58 -5.42 29.95
N LYS A 271 -14.26 -5.36 31.10
CA LYS A 271 -13.97 -4.37 32.17
C LYS A 271 -12.51 -4.38 32.60
N ILE A 272 -11.90 -5.57 32.64
CA ILE A 272 -10.48 -5.77 32.97
C ILE A 272 -9.59 -5.03 31.98
N THR A 273 -9.80 -5.21 30.68
CA THR A 273 -9.01 -4.52 29.64
C THR A 273 -9.08 -3.01 29.79
N ARG A 274 -10.26 -2.44 30.07
CA ARG A 274 -10.43 -0.99 30.26
C ARG A 274 -9.60 -0.44 31.43
N PHE A 275 -9.45 -1.22 32.50
CA PHE A 275 -8.66 -0.82 33.66
C PHE A 275 -7.17 -0.70 33.32
N PHE A 276 -6.65 -1.58 32.46
CA PHE A 276 -5.23 -1.60 32.10
C PHE A 276 -4.86 -0.64 30.97
N VAL A 277 -5.75 -0.35 30.02
CA VAL A 277 -5.42 0.49 28.85
C VAL A 277 -5.04 1.92 29.25
N TRP A 278 -5.77 2.56 30.17
CA TRP A 278 -5.50 3.95 30.55
C TRP A 278 -4.12 4.15 31.19
N PRO A 279 -3.72 3.38 32.21
CA PRO A 279 -2.35 3.43 32.75
C PRO A 279 -1.28 3.20 31.69
N LEU A 280 -1.49 2.23 30.79
CA LEU A 280 -0.53 1.92 29.73
C LEU A 280 -0.39 3.06 28.73
N LEU A 281 -1.48 3.74 28.38
CA LEU A 281 -1.45 4.88 27.48
C LEU A 281 -0.66 6.04 28.10
N ILE A 282 -0.83 6.28 29.41
CA ILE A 282 -0.04 7.26 30.15
C ILE A 282 1.44 6.87 30.17
N LEU A 283 1.76 5.60 30.46
CA LEU A 283 3.13 5.10 30.46
C LEU A 283 3.81 5.21 29.09
N LEU A 284 3.09 4.89 28.01
CA LEU A 284 3.57 5.03 26.64
C LEU A 284 3.88 6.49 26.31
N TYR A 285 3.00 7.40 26.71
CA TYR A 285 3.19 8.83 26.49
C TYR A 285 4.43 9.35 27.23
N LEU A 286 4.61 8.97 28.50
CA LEU A 286 5.81 9.30 29.26
C LEU A 286 7.07 8.73 28.60
N HIS A 287 7.02 7.48 28.15
CA HIS A 287 8.13 6.82 27.46
C HIS A 287 8.57 7.63 26.22
N TRP A 288 7.62 8.08 25.40
CA TRP A 288 7.91 8.87 24.21
C TRP A 288 8.40 10.29 24.48
N ILE A 289 7.87 10.95 25.52
CA ILE A 289 8.40 12.25 25.94
C ILE A 289 9.89 12.09 26.26
N PHE A 290 10.26 11.09 27.07
CA PHE A 290 11.66 10.88 27.43
C PHE A 290 12.52 10.48 26.24
N GLU A 291 12.01 9.62 25.35
CA GLU A 291 12.73 9.22 24.14
C GLU A 291 13.00 10.42 23.21
N SER A 292 12.02 11.31 23.05
CA SER A 292 12.20 12.52 22.25
C SER A 292 13.13 13.53 22.92
N MET A 293 13.07 13.68 24.25
CA MET A 293 14.04 14.50 24.98
C MET A 293 15.48 14.00 24.76
N VAL A 294 15.70 12.68 24.78
CA VAL A 294 17.01 12.09 24.48
C VAL A 294 17.47 12.45 23.06
N MET A 295 16.59 12.32 22.06
CA MET A 295 16.95 12.65 20.67
C MET A 295 17.30 14.13 20.49
N THR A 296 16.48 15.04 21.02
CA THR A 296 16.71 16.49 20.92
C THR A 296 18.01 16.92 21.62
N MET A 297 18.39 16.24 22.70
CA MET A 297 19.65 16.49 23.39
C MET A 297 20.87 15.94 22.63
N LYS A 298 20.77 14.75 22.01
CA LYS A 298 21.85 14.16 21.19
C LYS A 298 22.15 14.94 19.92
N GLY A 299 21.15 15.64 19.36
CA GLY A 299 21.32 16.46 18.16
C GLY A 299 22.15 17.74 18.35
N LYS A 300 22.45 18.13 19.59
CA LYS A 300 23.28 19.31 19.89
C LYS A 300 24.71 18.87 20.20
N PRO A 301 25.76 19.51 19.63
CA PRO A 301 27.14 19.19 19.97
C PRO A 301 27.37 19.43 21.47
N SER A 302 27.52 18.33 22.22
CA SER A 302 27.62 18.33 23.68
C SER A 302 29.02 18.73 24.13
N THR A 303 29.14 19.81 24.88
CA THR A 303 30.42 20.28 25.47
C THR A 303 30.54 20.07 26.98
N SER A 304 29.49 19.60 27.68
CA SER A 304 29.53 19.47 29.15
C SER A 304 29.13 18.08 29.65
N GLN A 305 29.85 17.60 30.67
CA GLN A 305 29.62 16.31 31.34
C GLN A 305 28.25 16.25 32.06
N SER A 306 27.67 17.40 32.40
CA SER A 306 26.30 17.49 32.95
C SER A 306 25.24 17.07 31.93
N VAL A 307 25.40 17.41 30.65
CA VAL A 307 24.47 17.02 29.58
C VAL A 307 24.51 15.51 29.34
N HIS A 308 25.69 14.88 29.44
CA HIS A 308 25.81 13.43 29.32
C HIS A 308 25.08 12.68 30.45
N ASN A 309 25.19 13.18 31.69
CA ASN A 309 24.47 12.60 32.83
C ASN A 309 22.94 12.72 32.68
N THR A 310 22.44 13.84 32.14
CA THR A 310 21.00 14.00 31.88
C THR A 310 20.50 13.09 30.75
N ILE A 311 21.29 12.89 29.69
CA ILE A 311 20.95 11.96 28.60
C ILE A 311 20.84 10.53 29.15
N ASN A 312 21.83 10.08 29.91
CA ASN A 312 21.83 8.74 30.49
C ASN A 312 20.64 8.53 31.46
N LEU A 313 20.27 9.56 32.22
CA LEU A 313 19.11 9.52 33.11
C LEU A 313 17.81 9.33 32.31
N PHE A 314 17.60 10.09 31.24
CA PHE A 314 16.39 9.96 30.41
C PHE A 314 16.35 8.64 29.64
N GLU A 315 17.48 8.12 29.16
CA GLU A 315 17.55 6.80 28.55
C GLU A 315 17.17 5.70 29.54
N ASN A 316 17.69 5.74 30.75
CA ASN A 316 17.37 4.77 31.80
C ASN A 316 15.89 4.83 32.20
N LEU A 317 15.31 6.03 32.32
CA LEU A 317 13.87 6.21 32.59
C LEU A 317 13.01 5.69 31.44
N SER A 318 13.38 5.99 30.19
CA SER A 318 12.69 5.51 29.00
C SER A 318 12.69 3.97 28.95
N GLN A 319 13.84 3.33 29.21
CA GLN A 319 13.95 1.88 29.30
C GLN A 319 13.15 1.28 30.47
N LEU A 320 13.13 1.93 31.63
CA LEU A 320 12.33 1.49 32.77
C LEU A 320 10.83 1.50 32.45
N LEU A 321 10.36 2.55 31.77
CA LEU A 321 8.98 2.65 31.30
C LEU A 321 8.67 1.61 30.22
N ALA A 322 9.60 1.34 29.31
CA ALA A 322 9.42 0.27 28.33
C ALA A 322 9.25 -1.10 29.02
N LYS A 323 10.07 -1.39 30.02
CA LYS A 323 9.94 -2.62 30.84
C LYS A 323 8.62 -2.66 31.58
N SER A 324 8.14 -1.55 32.14
CA SER A 324 6.86 -1.51 32.85
C SER A 324 5.68 -1.73 31.89
N ILE A 325 5.70 -1.12 30.70
CA ILE A 325 4.67 -1.35 29.67
C ILE A 325 4.59 -2.83 29.30
N PHE A 326 5.72 -3.47 28.98
CA PHE A 326 5.76 -4.91 28.68
C PHE A 326 5.32 -5.78 29.86
N SER A 327 5.72 -5.42 31.07
CA SER A 327 5.29 -6.15 32.27
C SER A 327 3.78 -6.03 32.48
N VAL A 328 3.21 -4.85 32.28
CA VAL A 328 1.78 -4.60 32.46
C VAL A 328 0.96 -5.28 31.36
N THR A 329 1.42 -5.31 30.11
CA THR A 329 0.73 -6.05 29.04
C THR A 329 0.78 -7.56 29.27
N LEU A 330 1.89 -8.08 29.78
CA LEU A 330 2.03 -9.49 30.16
C LEU A 330 1.12 -9.84 31.35
N VAL A 331 1.08 -8.98 32.39
CA VAL A 331 0.15 -9.13 33.53
C VAL A 331 -1.29 -9.10 33.05
N HIS A 332 -1.64 -8.18 32.15
CA HIS A 332 -2.98 -8.11 31.56
C HIS A 332 -3.34 -9.40 30.80
N PHE A 333 -2.43 -9.94 29.99
CA PHE A 333 -2.63 -11.21 29.28
C PHE A 333 -2.94 -12.36 30.25
N PHE A 334 -2.18 -12.49 31.34
CA PHE A 334 -2.47 -13.50 32.37
C PHE A 334 -3.73 -13.19 33.16
N ALA A 335 -4.02 -11.91 33.43
CA ALA A 335 -5.20 -11.51 34.19
C ALA A 335 -6.48 -11.85 33.43
N ILE A 336 -6.54 -11.64 32.10
CA ILE A 336 -7.69 -12.10 31.32
C ILE A 336 -7.80 -13.62 31.34
N LYS A 337 -6.68 -14.35 31.22
CA LYS A 337 -6.71 -15.81 31.20
C LYS A 337 -7.12 -16.43 32.55
N LEU A 338 -6.75 -15.80 33.67
CA LEU A 338 -7.00 -16.32 35.03
C LEU A 338 -8.31 -15.81 35.63
N PHE A 339 -8.68 -14.57 35.37
CA PHE A 339 -9.87 -13.90 35.93
C PHE A 339 -10.96 -13.65 34.90
N GLY A 340 -10.81 -14.19 33.69
CA GLY A 340 -11.87 -14.19 32.70
C GLY A 340 -13.08 -14.94 33.23
N ASP A 341 -14.28 -14.38 33.06
CA ASP A 341 -15.53 -15.07 33.37
C ASP A 341 -15.55 -16.46 32.69
N GLU A 342 -16.16 -17.47 33.32
CA GLU A 342 -16.30 -18.82 32.73
C GLU A 342 -17.03 -18.81 31.37
N ASN A 343 -17.70 -17.71 31.03
CA ASN A 343 -18.42 -17.48 29.76
C ASN A 343 -17.63 -16.66 28.72
N LEU A 344 -16.33 -16.43 28.93
CA LEU A 344 -15.54 -15.55 28.07
C LEU A 344 -15.21 -16.27 26.75
N ASN A 345 -15.94 -15.92 25.70
CA ASN A 345 -15.76 -16.48 24.37
C ASN A 345 -14.33 -16.23 23.84
N LYS A 346 -13.75 -17.24 23.16
CA LYS A 346 -12.46 -17.16 22.46
C LYS A 346 -12.26 -15.86 21.67
N ILE A 347 -13.30 -15.38 21.00
CA ILE A 347 -13.27 -14.16 20.18
C ILE A 347 -13.06 -12.90 21.04
N ASP A 348 -13.70 -12.81 22.21
CA ASP A 348 -13.59 -11.64 23.09
C ASP A 348 -12.24 -11.59 23.81
N TRP A 349 -11.65 -12.77 24.08
CA TRP A 349 -10.27 -12.91 24.53
C TRP A 349 -9.28 -12.38 23.47
N LEU A 350 -9.40 -12.84 22.22
CA LEU A 350 -8.54 -12.40 21.12
C LEU A 350 -8.68 -10.91 20.82
N LYS A 351 -9.89 -10.35 20.86
CA LYS A 351 -10.13 -8.89 20.73
C LYS A 351 -9.38 -8.09 21.79
N SER A 352 -9.42 -8.55 23.05
CA SER A 352 -8.73 -7.88 24.14
C SER A 352 -7.22 -7.92 23.98
N ILE A 353 -6.67 -9.02 23.44
CA ILE A 353 -5.25 -9.13 23.12
C ILE A 353 -4.86 -8.23 21.96
N TYR A 354 -5.65 -8.22 20.89
CA TYR A 354 -5.44 -7.34 19.75
C TYR A 354 -5.31 -5.88 20.19
N GLN A 355 -6.20 -5.43 21.07
CA GLN A 355 -6.19 -4.07 21.60
C GLN A 355 -4.92 -3.77 22.41
N MET A 356 -4.43 -4.74 23.19
CA MET A 356 -3.35 -4.53 24.14
C MET A 356 -1.95 -4.78 23.59
N ILE A 357 -1.82 -5.68 22.62
CA ILE A 357 -0.54 -5.97 21.96
C ILE A 357 -0.11 -4.81 21.05
N SER A 358 -1.06 -4.00 20.58
CA SER A 358 -0.82 -2.80 19.79
C SER A 358 0.19 -1.84 20.44
N LEU A 359 0.09 -1.63 21.77
CA LEU A 359 0.89 -0.67 22.52
C LEU A 359 2.39 -1.09 22.60
N PRO A 360 2.75 -2.32 23.02
CA PRO A 360 4.12 -2.81 22.92
C PRO A 360 4.66 -2.85 21.50
N LEU A 361 3.84 -3.15 20.50
CA LEU A 361 4.27 -3.20 19.09
C LEU A 361 4.68 -1.81 18.58
N ILE A 362 3.87 -0.80 18.90
CA ILE A 362 4.19 0.60 18.56
C ILE A 362 5.51 1.02 19.23
N MET A 363 5.77 0.55 20.45
CA MET A 363 7.00 0.85 21.18
C MET A 363 8.24 0.14 20.64
N LEU A 364 8.13 -1.12 20.17
CA LEU A 364 9.25 -1.89 19.63
C LEU A 364 9.94 -1.20 18.45
N ILE A 365 9.18 -0.40 17.71
CA ILE A 365 9.62 0.27 16.50
C ILE A 365 10.21 1.66 16.81
N GLY A 366 10.03 2.17 18.04
CA GLY A 366 10.61 3.42 18.54
C GLY A 366 9.78 4.66 18.19
N ALA A 367 9.98 5.79 18.89
CA ALA A 367 9.16 6.99 18.71
C ALA A 367 9.20 7.59 17.29
N GLU A 368 10.32 7.43 16.57
CA GLU A 368 10.48 7.93 15.19
C GLU A 368 9.54 7.25 14.19
N TYR A 369 9.18 5.99 14.46
CA TYR A 369 8.46 5.12 13.54
C TYR A 369 7.16 4.54 14.13
N GLY A 370 6.94 4.69 15.43
CA GLY A 370 5.79 4.15 16.15
C GLY A 370 4.45 4.63 15.60
N TRP A 371 4.40 5.85 15.07
CA TRP A 371 3.18 6.37 14.44
C TRP A 371 2.88 5.70 13.08
N ARG A 372 3.89 5.21 12.34
CA ARG A 372 3.69 4.40 11.11
C ARG A 372 2.91 3.13 11.44
N THR A 373 3.29 2.49 12.55
CA THR A 373 2.67 1.26 13.04
C THR A 373 1.27 1.52 13.56
N ALA A 374 1.05 2.67 14.21
CA ALA A 374 -0.25 3.11 14.69
C ALA A 374 -1.26 3.31 13.54
N PHE A 375 -0.83 3.89 12.42
CA PHE A 375 -1.64 3.98 11.20
C PHE A 375 -1.94 2.61 10.58
N CYS A 376 -0.94 1.72 10.55
CA CYS A 376 -1.17 0.36 10.06
C CYS A 376 -2.16 -0.40 10.95
N LEU A 377 -2.07 -0.29 12.28
CA LEU A 377 -3.03 -0.87 13.23
C LEU A 377 -4.46 -0.39 13.00
N PHE A 378 -4.63 0.85 12.54
CA PHE A 378 -5.94 1.40 12.17
C PHE A 378 -6.48 0.82 10.86
N LEU A 379 -5.64 0.51 9.87
CA LEU A 379 -6.08 0.00 8.57
C LEU A 379 -6.71 -1.39 8.65
N PHE A 380 -6.26 -2.23 9.58
CA PHE A 380 -6.70 -3.62 9.70
C PHE A 380 -8.18 -3.77 10.11
N PRO A 381 -8.68 -3.11 11.18
CA PRO A 381 -10.11 -3.10 11.52
C PRO A 381 -10.98 -2.51 10.40
N VAL A 382 -10.46 -1.51 9.70
CA VAL A 382 -11.16 -0.91 8.56
C VAL A 382 -11.27 -1.88 7.38
N ALA A 383 -10.19 -2.62 7.09
CA ALA A 383 -10.21 -3.68 6.08
C ALA A 383 -11.18 -4.81 6.43
N ASP A 384 -11.33 -5.14 7.72
CA ASP A 384 -12.27 -6.17 8.18
C ASP A 384 -13.72 -5.86 7.84
N PHE A 385 -14.11 -4.59 7.90
CA PHE A 385 -15.46 -4.12 7.62
C PHE A 385 -15.93 -4.44 6.19
N PHE A 386 -15.04 -4.43 5.20
CA PHE A 386 -15.42 -4.56 3.78
C PHE A 386 -15.85 -5.98 3.38
N PHE A 387 -15.18 -6.98 3.93
CA PHE A 387 -15.32 -8.38 3.52
C PHE A 387 -15.76 -9.29 4.66
N GLN A 388 -16.60 -8.79 5.58
CA GLN A 388 -17.10 -9.58 6.71
C GLN A 388 -17.70 -10.93 6.29
N ASN A 389 -18.38 -10.96 5.15
CA ASN A 389 -19.12 -12.14 4.67
C ASN A 389 -18.35 -12.99 3.63
N ASP A 390 -17.16 -12.58 3.18
CA ASP A 390 -16.43 -13.26 2.10
C ASP A 390 -14.98 -13.49 2.50
N ILE A 391 -14.74 -14.62 3.15
CA ILE A 391 -13.46 -14.92 3.83
C ILE A 391 -12.30 -15.07 2.87
N LYS A 392 -12.53 -15.59 1.65
CA LYS A 392 -11.45 -15.67 0.66
C LYS A 392 -10.95 -14.28 0.26
N ASN A 393 -11.88 -13.36 -0.03
CA ASN A 393 -11.53 -11.96 -0.35
C ASN A 393 -10.91 -11.24 0.84
N TRP A 394 -11.43 -11.49 2.03
CA TRP A 394 -10.90 -10.96 3.27
C TRP A 394 -9.46 -11.42 3.52
N CYS A 395 -9.18 -12.73 3.45
CA CYS A 395 -7.84 -13.29 3.66
C CYS A 395 -6.85 -12.76 2.61
N TRP A 396 -7.31 -12.58 1.37
CA TRP A 396 -6.47 -12.02 0.33
C TRP A 396 -6.13 -10.56 0.61
N LEU A 397 -7.12 -9.73 0.97
CA LEU A 397 -6.89 -8.34 1.38
C LEU A 397 -5.93 -8.26 2.58
N MET A 398 -6.12 -9.11 3.60
CA MET A 398 -5.24 -9.17 4.77
C MET A 398 -3.81 -9.59 4.41
N SER A 399 -3.64 -10.51 3.47
CA SER A 399 -2.31 -10.90 2.98
C SER A 399 -1.59 -9.75 2.26
N LEU A 400 -2.31 -8.95 1.47
CA LEU A 400 -1.76 -7.77 0.79
C LEU A 400 -1.45 -6.66 1.78
N LEU A 401 -2.34 -6.41 2.74
CA LEU A 401 -2.16 -5.41 3.77
C LEU A 401 -0.97 -5.75 4.67
N ALA A 402 -0.83 -7.02 5.07
CA ALA A 402 0.33 -7.49 5.83
C ALA A 402 1.64 -7.30 5.06
N ALA A 403 1.65 -7.61 3.75
CA ALA A 403 2.80 -7.37 2.89
C ALA A 403 3.11 -5.87 2.72
N TYR A 404 2.08 -5.02 2.61
CA TYR A 404 2.24 -3.57 2.50
C TYR A 404 2.78 -2.95 3.80
N CYS A 405 2.31 -3.42 4.96
CA CYS A 405 2.75 -2.95 6.27
C CYS A 405 4.25 -3.10 6.51
N PHE A 406 4.89 -4.12 5.91
CA PHE A 406 6.34 -4.26 5.91
C PHE A 406 7.01 -2.98 5.35
N TYR A 407 6.54 -2.49 4.19
CA TYR A 407 7.06 -1.27 3.57
C TYR A 407 6.60 0.01 4.29
N ALA A 408 5.34 0.06 4.71
CA ALA A 408 4.76 1.23 5.36
C ALA A 408 5.44 1.57 6.70
N THR A 409 6.03 0.58 7.38
CA THR A 409 6.87 0.81 8.57
C THR A 409 8.28 1.30 8.25
N GLY A 410 8.67 1.32 6.97
CA GLY A 410 9.98 1.73 6.49
C GLY A 410 10.97 0.58 6.36
N ASN A 411 10.55 -0.68 6.49
CA ASN A 411 11.45 -1.80 6.22
C ASN A 411 11.68 -1.95 4.71
N GLN A 412 12.88 -2.40 4.36
CA GLN A 412 13.21 -2.84 3.02
C GLN A 412 13.65 -4.30 3.06
N ARG A 413 13.62 -4.97 1.90
CA ARG A 413 14.22 -6.30 1.77
C ARG A 413 15.71 -6.21 1.51
N THR A 414 16.44 -5.58 2.41
CA THR A 414 17.91 -5.54 2.43
C THR A 414 18.39 -5.83 3.84
N LEU A 415 19.58 -6.42 3.99
CA LEU A 415 20.11 -6.75 5.33
C LEU A 415 20.45 -5.50 6.15
N ASN A 416 20.70 -4.37 5.48
CA ASN A 416 21.03 -3.11 6.14
C ASN A 416 19.80 -2.42 6.75
N SER A 417 18.60 -2.70 6.24
CA SER A 417 17.36 -2.12 6.77
C SER A 417 16.78 -2.88 7.97
N ILE A 418 17.54 -3.80 8.56
CA ILE A 418 17.11 -4.53 9.75
C ILE A 418 17.07 -3.57 10.95
N PRO A 419 15.91 -3.38 11.63
CA PRO A 419 15.80 -2.48 12.77
C PRO A 419 16.40 -3.12 14.04
N TRP A 420 17.73 -3.18 14.11
CA TRP A 420 18.47 -3.74 15.26
C TRP A 420 18.11 -3.07 16.59
N ARG A 421 17.65 -1.81 16.56
CA ARG A 421 17.16 -1.08 17.73
C ARG A 421 16.02 -1.81 18.45
N ALA A 422 15.13 -2.49 17.72
CA ALA A 422 13.99 -3.22 18.29
C ALA A 422 14.44 -4.32 19.28
N ALA A 423 15.64 -4.88 19.07
CA ALA A 423 16.22 -5.91 19.92
C ALA A 423 16.54 -5.42 21.35
N PHE A 424 16.80 -4.12 21.49
CA PHE A 424 17.38 -3.50 22.70
C PHE A 424 16.44 -2.48 23.36
N VAL A 425 15.19 -2.37 22.92
CA VAL A 425 14.20 -1.46 23.54
C VAL A 425 13.96 -1.84 25.00
N VAL A 426 13.88 -3.14 25.28
CA VAL A 426 13.58 -3.69 26.62
C VAL A 426 14.81 -4.30 27.29
N LEU A 427 15.71 -4.86 26.48
CA LEU A 427 16.81 -5.70 26.94
C LEU A 427 18.15 -4.97 26.80
N PRO A 428 19.06 -5.10 27.79
CA PRO A 428 20.42 -4.61 27.63
C PRO A 428 21.18 -5.44 26.58
N GLY A 429 22.23 -4.86 25.99
CA GLY A 429 23.01 -5.49 24.91
C GLY A 429 23.66 -6.83 25.26
N ASN A 430 23.86 -7.12 26.55
CA ASN A 430 24.49 -8.36 27.03
C ASN A 430 23.46 -9.37 27.59
N PHE A 431 22.41 -9.66 26.82
CA PHE A 431 21.39 -10.61 27.22
C PHE A 431 21.79 -12.05 26.88
N ALA A 432 21.69 -12.97 27.85
CA ALA A 432 22.15 -14.36 27.70
C ALA A 432 21.42 -15.12 26.58
N PHE A 433 20.11 -14.89 26.44
CA PHE A 433 19.26 -15.59 25.49
C PHE A 433 19.05 -14.79 24.20
N LYS A 434 19.94 -14.99 23.21
CA LYS A 434 19.91 -14.27 21.93
C LYS A 434 18.62 -14.44 21.11
N TRP A 435 17.82 -15.46 21.39
CA TRP A 435 16.55 -15.67 20.72
C TRP A 435 15.47 -14.64 21.12
N VAL A 436 15.55 -14.05 22.32
CA VAL A 436 14.57 -13.04 22.77
C VAL A 436 14.74 -11.73 21.99
N PRO A 437 15.93 -11.11 21.89
CA PRO A 437 16.12 -9.93 21.04
C PRO A 437 15.81 -10.21 19.57
N ALA A 438 16.12 -11.42 19.07
CA ALA A 438 15.77 -11.82 17.71
C ALA A 438 14.26 -11.87 17.48
N SER A 439 13.48 -12.37 18.46
CA SER A 439 12.01 -12.38 18.37
C SER A 439 11.42 -10.97 18.31
N PHE A 440 12.01 -9.99 19.01
CA PHE A 440 11.59 -8.59 18.94
C PHE A 440 11.85 -7.98 17.55
N ILE A 441 13.02 -8.25 16.96
CA ILE A 441 13.31 -7.80 15.59
C ILE A 441 12.30 -8.39 14.60
N LEU A 442 12.06 -9.71 14.67
CA LEU A 442 11.12 -10.38 13.76
C LEU A 442 9.69 -9.86 13.95
N THR A 443 9.27 -9.64 15.19
CA THR A 443 7.94 -9.10 15.50
C THR A 443 7.80 -7.66 15.00
N ALA A 444 8.85 -6.84 15.10
CA ALA A 444 8.85 -5.48 14.58
C ALA A 444 8.79 -5.45 13.04
N MET A 445 9.56 -6.31 12.35
CA MET A 445 9.56 -6.39 10.89
C MET A 445 8.24 -6.90 10.32
N PHE A 446 7.70 -7.97 10.91
CA PHE A 446 6.55 -8.71 10.39
C PHE A 446 5.31 -8.49 11.27
N PHE A 447 5.18 -7.29 11.84
CA PHE A 447 4.04 -6.96 12.70
C PHE A 447 2.70 -7.06 11.95
N GLY A 448 2.68 -6.75 10.64
CA GLY A 448 1.49 -6.88 9.81
C GLY A 448 1.00 -8.33 9.72
N GLN A 449 1.91 -9.30 9.71
CA GLN A 449 1.64 -10.74 9.66
C GLN A 449 1.12 -11.23 11.02
N LEU A 450 1.67 -10.72 12.13
CA LEU A 450 1.11 -10.95 13.46
C LEU A 450 -0.34 -10.46 13.53
N LEU A 451 -0.59 -9.25 13.02
CA LEU A 451 -1.91 -8.63 13.04
C LEU A 451 -2.93 -9.39 12.17
N ALA A 452 -2.54 -9.74 10.95
CA ALA A 452 -3.35 -10.57 10.06
C ALA A 452 -3.68 -11.94 10.69
N SER A 453 -2.71 -12.56 11.36
CA SER A 453 -2.88 -13.87 12.03
C SER A 453 -3.83 -13.78 13.23
N LEU A 454 -3.74 -12.72 14.05
CA LEU A 454 -4.67 -12.45 15.14
C LEU A 454 -6.09 -12.28 14.61
N MET A 455 -6.27 -11.45 13.58
CA MET A 455 -7.59 -11.21 13.01
C MET A 455 -8.17 -12.45 12.31
N ALA A 456 -7.32 -13.29 11.70
CA ALA A 456 -7.77 -14.53 11.07
C ALA A 456 -8.37 -15.49 12.10
N HIS A 457 -7.80 -15.56 13.32
CA HIS A 457 -8.34 -16.36 14.41
C HIS A 457 -9.54 -15.73 15.12
N MET A 458 -9.77 -14.42 14.93
CA MET A 458 -10.96 -13.72 15.40
C MET A 458 -12.19 -13.98 14.52
N LYS A 459 -12.01 -14.52 13.31
CA LYS A 459 -13.12 -14.98 12.46
C LYS A 459 -13.69 -16.28 12.99
N GLU A 460 -15.01 -16.43 12.88
CA GLU A 460 -15.73 -17.64 13.31
C GLU A 460 -15.35 -18.87 12.46
N GLU A 461 -14.95 -18.67 11.20
CA GLU A 461 -14.52 -19.77 10.34
C GLU A 461 -13.05 -20.16 10.57
N GLU A 462 -12.83 -21.43 10.91
CA GLU A 462 -11.50 -22.01 11.13
C GLU A 462 -10.61 -22.05 9.87
N THR A 463 -11.18 -21.79 8.68
CA THR A 463 -10.45 -21.87 7.41
C THR A 463 -9.62 -20.62 7.10
N ALA A 464 -9.89 -19.49 7.76
CA ALA A 464 -9.24 -18.21 7.52
C ALA A 464 -7.68 -18.24 7.64
N PRO A 465 -7.06 -18.82 8.69
CA PRO A 465 -5.60 -18.89 8.79
C PRO A 465 -4.97 -19.71 7.66
N PHE A 466 -5.64 -20.76 7.18
CA PHE A 466 -5.13 -21.57 6.07
C PHE A 466 -5.12 -20.80 4.75
N TYR A 467 -6.17 -20.02 4.47
CA TYR A 467 -6.19 -19.16 3.29
C TYR A 467 -5.11 -18.06 3.35
N LEU A 468 -4.88 -17.47 4.51
CA LEU A 468 -3.81 -16.50 4.72
C LEU A 468 -2.43 -17.11 4.38
N ILE A 469 -2.12 -18.27 4.96
CA ILE A 469 -0.87 -19.01 4.71
C ILE A 469 -0.75 -19.37 3.23
N LEU A 470 -1.85 -19.80 2.59
CA LEU A 470 -1.85 -20.16 1.18
C LEU A 470 -1.52 -18.97 0.27
N PHE A 471 -2.08 -17.78 0.52
CA PHE A 471 -1.76 -16.60 -0.28
C PHE A 471 -0.29 -16.16 -0.11
N LEU A 472 0.25 -16.26 1.11
CA LEU A 472 1.68 -16.01 1.35
C LEU A 472 2.57 -17.07 0.70
N ALA A 473 2.17 -18.34 0.73
CA ALA A 473 2.90 -19.43 0.08
C ALA A 473 2.97 -19.25 -1.45
N ILE A 474 1.90 -18.77 -2.09
CA ILE A 474 1.89 -18.44 -3.52
C ILE A 474 2.90 -17.31 -3.82
N LYS A 475 2.95 -16.28 -2.97
CA LYS A 475 3.93 -15.18 -3.08
C LYS A 475 5.37 -15.69 -2.96
N VAL A 476 5.66 -16.54 -1.96
CA VAL A 476 6.98 -17.17 -1.77
C VAL A 476 7.33 -18.06 -2.95
N PHE A 477 6.39 -18.84 -3.46
CA PHE A 477 6.61 -19.69 -4.63
C PHE A 477 7.02 -18.86 -5.85
N GLY A 478 6.37 -17.72 -6.08
CA GLY A 478 6.75 -16.76 -7.10
C GLY A 478 8.17 -16.24 -6.93
N SER A 479 8.56 -15.85 -5.72
CA SER A 479 9.94 -15.36 -5.46
C SER A 479 10.99 -16.46 -5.53
N VAL A 480 10.67 -17.70 -5.14
CA VAL A 480 11.53 -18.87 -5.33
C VAL A 480 11.77 -19.10 -6.82
N LEU A 481 10.72 -19.17 -7.63
CA LEU A 481 10.88 -19.38 -9.07
C LEU A 481 11.66 -18.25 -9.74
N ALA A 482 11.38 -17.00 -9.39
CA ALA A 482 12.12 -15.85 -9.88
C ALA A 482 13.61 -15.95 -9.51
N SER A 483 13.92 -16.33 -8.27
CA SER A 483 15.29 -16.53 -7.79
C SER A 483 16.01 -17.67 -8.52
N LEU A 484 15.31 -18.77 -8.81
CA LEU A 484 15.84 -19.91 -9.57
C LEU A 484 16.10 -19.57 -11.03
N LEU A 485 15.20 -18.84 -11.71
CA LEU A 485 15.45 -18.45 -13.10
C LEU A 485 16.59 -17.43 -13.21
N HIS A 486 16.64 -16.48 -12.28
CA HIS A 486 17.62 -15.39 -12.32
C HIS A 486 18.92 -15.68 -11.57
N HIS A 487 19.17 -16.91 -11.09
CA HIS A 487 20.37 -17.23 -10.28
C HIS A 487 21.71 -16.91 -10.96
N LYS A 488 21.76 -16.89 -12.31
CA LYS A 488 22.96 -16.52 -13.08
C LYS A 488 23.04 -15.03 -13.41
N HIS A 489 22.00 -14.26 -13.10
CA HIS A 489 21.92 -12.83 -13.40
C HIS A 489 22.64 -12.02 -12.33
N LEU A 490 23.34 -10.94 -12.72
CA LEU A 490 24.11 -10.09 -11.80
C LEU A 490 23.24 -9.48 -10.68
N MET A 491 21.95 -9.21 -10.98
CA MET A 491 21.01 -8.68 -9.98
C MET A 491 20.49 -9.72 -8.99
N PHE A 492 20.87 -11.00 -9.09
CA PHE A 492 20.43 -12.05 -8.18
C PHE A 492 20.73 -11.71 -6.72
N TYR A 493 22.00 -11.43 -6.41
CA TYR A 493 22.44 -11.19 -5.03
C TYR A 493 21.93 -9.87 -4.45
N LYS A 494 21.71 -8.86 -5.30
CA LYS A 494 21.23 -7.55 -4.84
C LYS A 494 19.70 -7.49 -4.67
N VAL A 495 18.95 -8.13 -5.56
CA VAL A 495 17.50 -7.93 -5.68
C VAL A 495 16.70 -9.20 -5.38
N PHE A 496 16.97 -10.29 -6.10
CA PHE A 496 16.14 -11.50 -6.03
C PHE A 496 16.39 -12.35 -4.78
N ALA A 497 17.63 -12.55 -4.37
CA ALA A 497 17.97 -13.36 -3.21
C ALA A 497 17.46 -12.73 -1.90
N PRO A 498 17.65 -11.42 -1.64
CA PRO A 498 17.03 -10.77 -0.48
C PRO A 498 15.50 -10.85 -0.54
N LYS A 499 14.89 -10.63 -1.71
CA LYS A 499 13.44 -10.77 -1.89
C LYS A 499 12.93 -12.14 -1.46
N PHE A 500 13.55 -13.22 -1.94
CA PHE A 500 13.22 -14.58 -1.56
C PHE A 500 13.38 -14.82 -0.06
N VAL A 501 14.54 -14.44 0.53
CA VAL A 501 14.81 -14.65 1.96
C VAL A 501 13.76 -13.97 2.83
N PHE A 502 13.46 -12.71 2.57
CA PHE A 502 12.48 -11.96 3.36
C PHE A 502 11.06 -12.51 3.16
N ASP A 503 10.64 -12.89 1.95
CA ASP A 503 9.33 -13.52 1.73
C ASP A 503 9.25 -14.90 2.45
N ALA A 504 10.33 -15.68 2.46
CA ALA A 504 10.38 -16.96 3.16
C ALA A 504 10.29 -16.79 4.69
N VAL A 505 11.02 -15.82 5.25
CA VAL A 505 10.94 -15.48 6.67
C VAL A 505 9.55 -14.92 7.02
N GLU A 506 8.94 -14.12 6.13
CA GLU A 506 7.56 -13.63 6.27
C GLU A 506 6.56 -14.79 6.39
N LEU A 507 6.68 -15.81 5.54
CA LEU A 507 5.83 -17.00 5.63
C LEU A 507 6.09 -17.80 6.91
N LEU A 508 7.35 -18.03 7.29
CA LEU A 508 7.72 -18.77 8.49
C LEU A 508 7.21 -18.08 9.76
N THR A 509 7.37 -16.76 9.85
CA THR A 509 6.87 -15.95 10.97
C THR A 509 5.35 -15.99 11.03
N CYS A 510 4.67 -15.88 9.89
CA CYS A 510 3.22 -16.04 9.84
C CYS A 510 2.77 -17.43 10.33
N CYS A 511 3.41 -18.51 9.89
CA CYS A 511 3.13 -19.87 10.37
C CYS A 511 3.35 -19.99 11.88
N ALA A 512 4.46 -19.45 12.40
CA ALA A 512 4.76 -19.45 13.83
C ALA A 512 3.70 -18.67 14.64
N PHE A 513 3.29 -17.49 14.18
CA PHE A 513 2.24 -16.71 14.85
C PHE A 513 0.90 -17.45 14.84
N ASN A 514 0.48 -18.00 13.69
CA ASN A 514 -0.75 -18.79 13.61
C ASN A 514 -0.71 -20.01 14.55
N PHE A 515 0.42 -20.72 14.62
CA PHE A 515 0.60 -21.86 15.53
C PHE A 515 0.53 -21.44 17.01
N ILE A 516 1.21 -20.36 17.40
CA ILE A 516 1.18 -19.85 18.77
C ILE A 516 -0.23 -19.41 19.15
N ILE A 517 -0.91 -18.65 18.28
CA ILE A 517 -2.28 -18.20 18.53
C ILE A 517 -3.23 -19.39 18.62
N TYR A 518 -3.09 -20.38 17.74
CA TYR A 518 -3.86 -21.62 17.80
C TYR A 518 -3.70 -22.31 19.16
N LEU A 519 -2.46 -22.59 19.60
CA LEU A 519 -2.18 -23.20 20.90
C LEU A 519 -2.76 -22.41 22.08
N LEU A 520 -2.68 -21.08 22.02
CA LEU A 520 -3.24 -20.22 23.05
C LEU A 520 -4.78 -20.23 23.08
N THR A 521 -5.41 -20.42 21.92
CA THR A 521 -6.86 -20.45 21.81
C THR A 521 -7.46 -21.83 22.04
N THR A 522 -6.74 -22.93 21.81
CA THR A 522 -7.21 -24.30 22.09
C THR A 522 -7.42 -24.58 23.57
N SER A 523 -6.93 -23.71 24.45
CA SER A 523 -7.19 -23.80 25.90
C SER A 523 -8.52 -23.17 26.33
N PHE A 524 -9.31 -22.64 25.39
CA PHE A 524 -10.69 -22.16 25.56
C PHE A 524 -11.61 -23.06 24.74
#